data_AF-A0A1I0ZQ72-F1
#
_entry.id   AF-A0A1I0ZQ72-F1
#
_cell.length_a   1.000
_cell.length_b   1.000
_cell.length_c   1.000
_cell.angle_alpha   90.00
_cell.angle_beta   90.00
_cell.angle_gamma   90.00
#
_symmetry.space_group_name_H-M   'P 1'
#
loop_
_entity.id
_entity.type
_entity.pdbx_description
1 polymer ?
#
loop_
_entity_poly.entity_id
_entity_poly.type
_entity_poly.pdbx_seq_one_letter_code
_entity_poly.pdbx_strand_id
1 'polypeptide(L)'
;MSQYSRRTLVRGAAWSIPVIAVAVNAPAFAASHDAPSPGSLVMDCRTNGQGGGNCQGYRLVVNFNVQGTTSWNIRITTAQITSSAGVTESINLPTAFPYVVSPTSQAMNLWFCSASSPSGLTLNISYSAWRVGSNESTAVVQSFPQAVYAGGSIPVC
;
A
#
# COMPACT_ATOMS: atom_id res chain seq x y z
N MET A 1 31.75 30.21 -52.23
CA MET A 1 31.29 30.52 -50.86
C MET A 1 29.96 29.80 -50.63
N SER A 2 30.00 28.68 -49.90
CA SER A 2 28.87 27.80 -49.63
C SER A 2 27.90 28.44 -48.64
N GLN A 3 26.80 29.01 -49.15
CA GLN A 3 25.70 29.49 -48.31
C GLN A 3 24.79 28.31 -47.93
N TYR A 4 25.20 27.55 -46.92
CA TYR A 4 24.25 26.72 -46.19
C TYR A 4 23.31 27.66 -45.42
N SER A 5 22.09 27.81 -45.94
CA SER A 5 21.07 28.67 -45.36
C SER A 5 20.72 28.20 -43.95
N ARG A 6 20.92 29.08 -42.96
CA ARG A 6 20.60 28.84 -41.54
C ARG A 6 19.15 28.39 -41.31
N ARG A 7 18.25 28.56 -42.28
CA ARG A 7 16.85 28.09 -42.22
C ARG A 7 16.68 26.57 -42.33
N THR A 8 17.62 25.84 -42.92
CA THR A 8 17.46 24.39 -43.13
C THR A 8 17.72 23.60 -41.84
N LEU A 9 18.62 24.07 -40.97
CA LEU A 9 18.92 23.43 -39.68
C LEU A 9 17.76 23.54 -38.67
N VAL A 10 17.03 24.67 -38.68
CA VAL A 10 15.92 24.90 -37.74
C VAL A 10 14.73 23.98 -38.00
N ARG A 11 14.50 23.58 -39.27
CA ARG A 11 13.39 22.68 -39.60
C ARG A 11 13.62 21.26 -39.06
N GLY A 12 14.84 20.74 -39.03
CA GLY A 12 15.13 19.40 -38.48
C GLY A 12 14.95 19.30 -36.96
N ALA A 13 15.29 20.36 -36.23
CA ALA A 13 15.11 20.42 -34.77
C ALA A 13 13.63 20.48 -34.35
N ALA A 14 12.77 21.12 -35.15
CA ALA A 14 11.34 21.24 -34.84
C ALA A 14 10.59 19.89 -34.83
N TRP A 15 11.05 18.90 -35.61
CA TRP A 15 10.43 17.57 -35.68
C TRP A 15 10.98 16.56 -34.66
N SER A 16 12.12 16.83 -34.02
CA SER A 16 12.75 15.93 -33.04
C SER A 16 12.38 16.24 -31.60
N ILE A 17 11.99 17.48 -31.29
CA ILE A 17 11.59 17.92 -29.95
C ILE A 17 10.35 17.16 -29.40
N PRO A 18 9.25 16.98 -30.16
CA PRO A 18 8.08 16.32 -29.61
C PRO A 18 8.30 14.81 -29.38
N VAL A 19 9.20 14.17 -30.14
CA VAL A 19 9.48 12.73 -30.00
C VAL A 19 10.25 12.43 -28.72
N ILE A 20 11.22 13.27 -28.37
CA ILE A 20 11.97 13.12 -27.11
C ILE A 20 11.05 13.41 -25.94
N ALA A 21 10.24 14.47 -25.99
CA ALA A 21 9.31 14.83 -24.91
C ALA A 21 8.27 13.73 -24.60
N VAL A 22 7.84 12.96 -25.61
CA VAL A 22 6.94 11.80 -25.41
C VAL A 22 7.73 10.56 -24.93
N ALA A 23 8.98 10.39 -25.34
CA ALA A 23 9.81 9.26 -24.93
C ALA A 23 10.36 9.36 -23.50
N VAL A 24 10.59 10.57 -22.95
CA VAL A 24 11.12 10.72 -21.57
C VAL A 24 10.08 10.31 -20.51
N ASN A 25 8.79 10.34 -20.86
CA ASN A 25 7.73 9.97 -19.92
C ASN A 25 7.41 8.46 -19.91
N ALA A 26 8.10 7.65 -20.74
CA ALA A 26 7.71 6.27 -21.01
C ALA A 26 8.29 5.17 -20.08
N PRO A 27 9.47 5.26 -19.43
CA PRO A 27 9.97 4.11 -18.68
C PRO A 27 9.86 4.19 -17.15
N ALA A 28 9.24 5.23 -16.56
CA ALA A 28 9.03 5.26 -15.11
C ALA A 28 7.79 4.44 -14.66
N PHE A 29 6.79 4.32 -15.54
CA PHE A 29 5.55 3.58 -15.26
C PHE A 29 5.55 2.13 -15.77
N ALA A 30 6.50 1.77 -16.65
CA ALA A 30 6.64 0.39 -17.13
C ALA A 30 7.49 -0.49 -16.19
N ALA A 31 8.32 0.11 -15.34
CA ALA A 31 9.18 -0.61 -14.39
C ALA A 31 8.55 -0.84 -13.00
N SER A 32 7.33 -0.35 -12.73
CA SER A 32 6.67 -0.50 -11.43
C SER A 32 5.81 -1.76 -11.35
N HIS A 33 6.37 -2.94 -11.60
CA HIS A 33 5.59 -4.18 -11.50
C HIS A 33 6.31 -5.18 -10.61
N ASP A 34 5.56 -5.64 -9.61
CA ASP A 34 5.76 -6.76 -8.68
C ASP A 34 5.71 -6.38 -7.20
N ALA A 35 5.70 -5.08 -6.85
CA ALA A 35 5.52 -4.70 -5.44
C ALA A 35 4.17 -5.25 -4.93
N PRO A 36 4.16 -5.95 -3.77
CA PRO A 36 2.95 -6.56 -3.26
C PRO A 36 1.90 -5.50 -3.01
N SER A 37 0.71 -5.70 -3.56
CA SER A 37 -0.46 -4.88 -3.28
C SER A 37 -1.28 -5.54 -2.19
N PRO A 38 -1.87 -4.80 -1.25
CA PRO A 38 -2.81 -5.36 -0.30
C PRO A 38 -4.11 -5.73 -1.05
N GLY A 39 -4.55 -6.97 -0.89
CA GLY A 39 -5.65 -7.58 -1.63
C GLY A 39 -6.95 -7.65 -0.82
N SER A 40 -6.95 -8.43 0.26
CA SER A 40 -8.14 -8.58 1.12
C SER A 40 -7.83 -8.14 2.55
N LEU A 41 -8.86 -7.61 3.21
CA LEU A 41 -8.79 -7.15 4.59
C LEU A 41 -9.85 -7.89 5.40
N VAL A 42 -9.41 -8.70 6.35
CA VAL A 42 -10.28 -9.45 7.28
C VAL A 42 -10.14 -8.83 8.66
N MET A 43 -11.23 -8.76 9.41
CA MET A 43 -11.22 -8.28 10.79
C MET A 43 -11.71 -9.40 11.72
N ASP A 44 -11.08 -9.54 12.87
CA ASP A 44 -11.57 -10.35 13.98
C ASP A 44 -11.89 -9.44 15.18
N CYS A 45 -13.10 -9.58 15.68
CA CYS A 45 -13.57 -8.82 16.84
C CYS A 45 -13.06 -9.41 18.16
N ARG A 46 -12.89 -8.51 19.14
CA ARG A 46 -12.84 -8.84 20.58
C ARG A 46 -11.82 -9.92 20.91
N THR A 47 -10.60 -9.67 20.47
CA THR A 47 -9.49 -10.58 20.66
C THR A 47 -9.01 -10.59 22.11
N ASN A 48 -9.01 -11.78 22.71
CA ASN A 48 -8.60 -11.97 24.10
C ASN A 48 -7.13 -11.55 24.27
N GLY A 49 -6.86 -10.61 25.19
CA GLY A 49 -5.49 -10.21 25.57
C GLY A 49 -4.90 -8.99 24.83
N GLN A 50 -5.61 -8.40 23.87
CA GLN A 50 -5.18 -7.19 23.15
C GLN A 50 -6.03 -5.95 23.46
N GLY A 51 -7.12 -6.11 24.23
CA GLY A 51 -7.84 -5.01 24.86
C GLY A 51 -7.31 -4.75 26.27
N GLY A 52 -6.93 -3.51 26.56
CA GLY A 52 -6.50 -3.07 27.89
C GLY A 52 -7.45 -2.00 28.45
N GLY A 53 -7.91 -2.16 29.69
CA GLY A 53 -8.79 -1.19 30.34
C GLY A 53 -10.18 -1.11 29.69
N ASN A 54 -10.61 0.09 29.31
CA ASN A 54 -11.95 0.38 28.76
C ASN A 54 -12.05 0.20 27.23
N CYS A 55 -11.08 -0.44 26.59
CA CYS A 55 -11.07 -0.59 25.14
C CYS A 55 -11.15 -2.07 24.73
N GLN A 56 -11.86 -2.32 23.64
CA GLN A 56 -12.02 -3.63 23.02
C GLN A 56 -10.91 -3.83 21.99
N GLY A 57 -10.19 -4.95 22.08
CA GLY A 57 -9.09 -5.27 21.17
C GLY A 57 -9.59 -5.90 19.87
N TYR A 58 -9.12 -5.39 18.74
CA TYR A 58 -9.46 -5.86 17.40
C TYR A 58 -8.21 -6.29 16.64
N ARG A 59 -8.35 -7.32 15.81
CA ARG A 59 -7.30 -7.79 14.89
C ARG A 59 -7.74 -7.52 13.45
N LEU A 60 -6.86 -6.90 12.68
CA LEU A 60 -6.99 -6.75 11.24
C LEU A 60 -5.95 -7.61 10.56
N VAL A 61 -6.38 -8.48 9.66
CA VAL A 61 -5.53 -9.31 8.82
C VAL A 61 -5.52 -8.71 7.43
N VAL A 62 -4.40 -8.08 7.07
CA VAL A 62 -4.15 -7.54 5.74
C VAL A 62 -3.47 -8.63 4.91
N ASN A 63 -4.14 -9.14 3.89
CA ASN A 63 -3.54 -10.10 2.96
C ASN A 63 -2.93 -9.36 1.78
N PHE A 64 -1.62 -9.47 1.61
CA PHE A 64 -0.90 -8.92 0.46
C PHE A 64 -0.93 -9.89 -0.72
N ASN A 65 -1.43 -9.44 -1.86
CA ASN A 65 -1.30 -10.13 -3.11
C ASN A 65 0.15 -10.04 -3.60
N VAL A 66 0.89 -11.12 -3.40
CA VAL A 66 2.26 -11.28 -3.89
C VAL A 66 2.18 -12.03 -5.22
N GLN A 67 2.63 -11.39 -6.31
CA GLN A 67 2.72 -12.04 -7.61
C GLN A 67 4.07 -12.78 -7.76
N GLY A 68 4.02 -13.96 -8.38
CA GLY A 68 5.21 -14.76 -8.66
C GLY A 68 5.72 -15.58 -7.46
N THR A 69 7.04 -15.79 -7.40
CA THR A 69 7.72 -16.62 -6.39
C THR A 69 8.60 -15.82 -5.42
N THR A 70 8.64 -14.49 -5.55
CA THR A 70 9.54 -13.63 -4.80
C THR A 70 8.97 -13.25 -3.43
N SER A 71 9.83 -13.20 -2.42
CA SER A 71 9.47 -12.69 -1.10
C SER A 71 9.78 -11.20 -1.00
N TRP A 72 8.98 -10.48 -0.23
CA TRP A 72 9.07 -9.03 -0.07
C TRP A 72 9.12 -8.65 1.40
N ASN A 73 9.99 -7.71 1.71
CA ASN A 73 10.03 -7.00 2.98
C ASN A 73 9.05 -5.84 2.92
N ILE A 74 8.11 -5.80 3.85
CA ILE A 74 7.14 -4.72 4.00
C ILE A 74 7.42 -3.98 5.30
N ARG A 75 7.50 -2.66 5.22
CA ARG A 75 7.57 -1.76 6.37
C ARG A 75 6.41 -0.79 6.33
N ILE A 76 5.48 -0.92 7.26
CA ILE A 76 4.41 0.06 7.43
C ILE A 76 4.99 1.31 8.08
N THR A 77 4.79 2.46 7.44
CA THR A 77 5.24 3.77 7.95
C THR A 77 4.14 4.45 8.73
N THR A 78 2.89 4.33 8.27
CA THR A 78 1.71 4.89 8.95
C THR A 78 0.53 3.94 8.78
N ALA A 79 -0.21 3.67 9.85
CA ALA A 79 -1.49 3.01 9.75
C ALA A 79 -2.50 3.64 10.70
N GLN A 80 -3.69 3.92 10.19
CA GLN A 80 -4.77 4.59 10.91
C GLN A 80 -6.10 3.95 10.54
N ILE A 81 -7.00 3.90 11.50
CA ILE A 81 -8.37 3.45 11.28
C ILE A 81 -9.27 4.65 11.51
N THR A 82 -10.21 4.88 10.60
CA THR A 82 -11.26 5.87 10.79
C THR A 82 -12.58 5.14 10.91
N SER A 83 -13.27 5.30 12.03
CA SER A 83 -14.60 4.75 12.23
C SER A 83 -15.64 5.48 11.37
N SER A 84 -16.82 4.88 11.20
CA SER A 84 -17.99 5.51 10.60
C SER A 84 -18.43 6.81 11.30
N ALA A 85 -18.09 6.97 12.59
CA ALA A 85 -18.30 8.18 13.36
C ALA A 85 -17.25 9.28 13.10
N GLY A 86 -16.25 9.01 12.24
CA GLY A 86 -15.14 9.93 11.94
C GLY A 86 -14.03 9.97 12.99
N VAL A 87 -14.10 9.12 14.03
CA VAL A 87 -13.05 9.01 15.04
C VAL A 87 -11.88 8.22 14.46
N THR A 88 -10.68 8.78 14.52
CA THR A 88 -9.44 8.12 14.09
C THR A 88 -8.75 7.43 15.24
N GLU A 89 -8.43 6.16 15.05
CA GLU A 89 -7.74 5.30 16.02
C GLU A 89 -6.35 4.92 15.50
N SER A 90 -5.37 4.89 16.41
CA SER A 90 -4.01 4.46 16.10
C SER A 90 -3.90 2.94 16.08
N ILE A 91 -3.21 2.42 15.09
CA ILE A 91 -2.89 0.99 15.00
C ILE A 91 -1.57 0.72 15.71
N ASN A 92 -1.55 -0.30 16.55
CA ASN A 92 -0.33 -0.88 17.07
C ASN A 92 0.36 -1.64 15.94
N LEU A 93 1.41 -1.03 15.39
CA LEU A 93 2.23 -1.67 14.38
C LEU A 93 3.05 -2.81 14.99
N PRO A 94 3.32 -3.90 14.25
CA PRO A 94 4.21 -4.95 14.70
C PRO A 94 5.57 -4.38 15.12
N THR A 95 6.14 -4.86 16.22
CA THR A 95 7.46 -4.43 16.69
C THR A 95 8.59 -4.99 15.84
N ALA A 96 8.35 -6.09 15.11
CA ALA A 96 9.29 -6.70 14.20
C ALA A 96 9.09 -6.16 12.77
N PHE A 97 9.98 -5.28 12.34
CA PHE A 97 10.11 -4.86 10.95
C PHE A 97 11.51 -5.17 10.42
N PRO A 98 11.66 -5.50 9.12
CA PRO A 98 10.58 -5.63 8.12
C PRO A 98 9.75 -6.91 8.29
N TYR A 99 8.49 -6.85 7.90
CA TYR A 99 7.63 -8.03 7.83
C TYR A 99 7.80 -8.70 6.46
N VAL A 100 8.09 -10.00 6.43
CA VAL A 100 8.31 -10.73 5.18
C VAL A 100 7.00 -11.33 4.70
N VAL A 101 6.52 -10.88 3.53
CA VAL A 101 5.45 -11.55 2.80
C VAL A 101 6.04 -12.42 1.70
N SER A 102 5.41 -13.56 1.46
CA SER A 102 5.77 -14.51 0.41
C SER A 102 4.50 -15.07 -0.22
N PRO A 103 4.60 -15.76 -1.36
CA PRO A 103 3.43 -16.36 -2.01
C PRO A 103 2.67 -17.34 -1.10
N THR A 104 3.36 -17.98 -0.15
CA THR A 104 2.79 -18.93 0.80
C THR A 104 2.38 -18.29 2.14
N SER A 105 2.82 -17.07 2.42
CA SER A 105 2.50 -16.32 3.65
C SER A 105 2.27 -14.85 3.33
N GLN A 106 1.00 -14.52 3.09
CA GLN A 106 0.56 -13.22 2.60
C GLN A 106 -0.08 -12.34 3.69
N ALA A 107 -0.38 -12.92 4.86
CA ALA A 107 -1.21 -12.31 5.88
C ALA A 107 -0.38 -11.54 6.92
N MET A 108 -0.63 -10.24 7.07
CA MET A 108 -0.07 -9.42 8.15
C MET A 108 -1.14 -9.09 9.18
N ASN A 109 -0.83 -9.33 10.46
CA ASN A 109 -1.71 -9.00 11.58
C ASN A 109 -1.41 -7.59 12.11
N LEU A 110 -2.43 -6.75 12.14
CA LEU A 110 -2.44 -5.44 12.76
C LEU A 110 -3.44 -5.44 13.91
N TRP A 111 -3.14 -4.66 14.95
CA TRP A 111 -3.95 -4.64 16.15
C TRP A 111 -4.31 -3.22 16.53
N PHE A 112 -5.53 -3.00 16.98
CA PHE A 112 -5.97 -1.72 17.48
C PHE A 112 -6.97 -1.91 18.60
N CYS A 113 -7.21 -0.84 19.36
CA CYS A 113 -8.16 -0.84 20.45
C CYS A 113 -9.16 0.29 20.26
N SER A 114 -10.45 -0.04 20.31
CA SER A 114 -11.54 0.95 20.25
C SER A 114 -12.32 0.95 21.56
N ALA A 115 -12.71 2.14 22.03
CA ALA A 115 -13.57 2.28 23.22
C ALA A 115 -15.04 1.92 22.93
N SER A 116 -15.43 1.90 21.66
CA SER A 116 -16.77 1.55 21.19
C SER A 116 -16.69 0.40 20.22
N SER A 117 -17.82 -0.23 19.92
CA SER A 117 -17.88 -1.18 18.82
C SER A 117 -18.27 -0.46 17.52
N PRO A 118 -17.33 -0.21 16.59
CA PRO A 118 -17.64 0.55 15.39
C PRO A 118 -18.47 -0.28 14.41
N SER A 119 -19.53 0.33 13.87
CA SER A 119 -20.38 -0.26 12.82
C SER A 119 -19.74 -0.24 11.43
N GLY A 120 -18.61 0.43 11.27
CA GLY A 120 -17.83 0.51 10.03
C GLY A 120 -16.47 1.14 10.27
N LEU A 121 -15.46 0.66 9.54
CA LEU A 121 -14.07 1.09 9.67
C LEU A 121 -13.40 1.21 8.31
N THR A 122 -12.66 2.30 8.14
CA THR A 122 -11.80 2.59 6.98
C THR A 122 -10.36 2.48 7.43
N LEU A 123 -9.55 1.68 6.73
CA LEU A 123 -8.14 1.47 7.06
C LEU A 123 -7.26 2.25 6.07
N ASN A 124 -6.46 3.17 6.58
CA ASN A 124 -5.47 3.92 5.80
C ASN A 124 -4.07 3.43 6.16
N ILE A 125 -3.35 2.85 5.20
CA ILE A 125 -1.99 2.33 5.40
C ILE A 125 -1.05 2.95 4.37
N SER A 126 0.10 3.42 4.85
CA SER A 126 1.26 3.72 4.03
C SER A 126 2.36 2.73 4.36
N TYR A 127 2.99 2.16 3.34
CA TYR A 127 4.06 1.21 3.51
C TYR A 127 5.16 1.37 2.46
N SER A 128 6.36 0.90 2.78
CA SER A 128 7.41 0.68 1.79
C SER A 128 7.65 -0.81 1.63
N ALA A 129 7.87 -1.24 0.40
CA ALA A 129 8.14 -2.63 0.07
C ALA A 129 9.43 -2.76 -0.75
N TRP A 130 10.23 -3.78 -0.46
CA TRP A 130 11.43 -4.14 -1.24
C TRP A 130 11.58 -5.65 -1.32
N ARG A 131 12.22 -6.17 -2.37
CA ARG A 131 12.43 -7.62 -2.50
C ARG A 131 13.42 -8.08 -1.44
N VAL A 132 13.23 -9.30 -0.93
CA VAL A 132 14.23 -9.93 -0.07
C VAL A 132 15.51 -10.12 -0.89
N GLY A 133 16.62 -9.51 -0.43
CA GLY A 133 17.91 -9.54 -1.12
C GLY A 133 18.13 -8.40 -2.12
N SER A 134 17.19 -7.47 -2.30
CA SER A 134 17.42 -6.21 -3.04
C SER A 134 17.45 -5.02 -2.09
N ASN A 135 18.16 -3.95 -2.49
CA ASN A 135 18.21 -2.68 -1.77
C ASN A 135 17.20 -1.65 -2.32
N GLU A 136 16.36 -2.05 -3.27
CA GLU A 136 15.45 -1.16 -3.98
C GLU A 136 14.09 -1.12 -3.27
N SER A 137 13.76 0.04 -2.68
CA SER A 137 12.54 0.26 -1.92
C SER A 137 11.53 1.07 -2.72
N THR A 138 10.33 0.51 -2.90
CA THR A 138 9.17 1.19 -3.47
C THR A 138 8.23 1.62 -2.35
N ALA A 139 7.96 2.92 -2.22
CA ALA A 139 6.96 3.43 -1.29
C ALA A 139 5.56 3.42 -1.94
N VAL A 140 4.57 2.92 -1.23
CA VAL A 140 3.19 2.79 -1.69
C VAL A 140 2.23 3.30 -0.59
N VAL A 141 1.26 4.13 -0.97
CA VAL A 141 0.20 4.60 -0.08
C VAL A 141 -1.12 4.05 -0.59
N GLN A 142 -1.88 3.37 0.27
CA GLN A 142 -3.20 2.85 -0.08
C GLN A 142 -4.23 3.02 1.04
N SER A 143 -5.45 3.38 0.63
CA SER A 143 -6.61 3.48 1.50
C SER A 143 -7.59 2.35 1.18
N PHE A 144 -8.05 1.66 2.23
CA PHE A 144 -9.07 0.62 2.16
C PHE A 144 -10.39 1.21 2.62
N PRO A 145 -11.34 1.47 1.71
CA PRO A 145 -12.57 2.14 2.06
C PRO A 145 -13.37 1.37 3.09
N GLN A 146 -13.27 0.02 3.13
CA GLN A 146 -13.92 -0.83 4.15
C GLN A 146 -13.16 -2.15 4.34
N ALA A 147 -13.01 -2.59 5.60
CA ALA A 147 -12.69 -3.98 5.92
C ALA A 147 -13.92 -4.85 5.70
N VAL A 148 -13.88 -5.78 4.74
CA VAL A 148 -14.97 -6.74 4.51
C VAL A 148 -14.72 -7.95 5.39
N TYR A 149 -15.55 -8.12 6.41
CA TYR A 149 -15.53 -9.30 7.28
C TYR A 149 -15.61 -10.58 6.43
N ALA A 150 -14.81 -11.60 6.76
CA ALA A 150 -14.88 -12.91 6.13
C ALA A 150 -16.14 -13.66 6.61
N GLY A 151 -17.30 -13.21 6.14
CA GLY A 151 -18.62 -13.66 6.55
C GLY A 151 -19.59 -12.49 6.36
N GLY A 152 -20.28 -12.46 5.22
CA GLY A 152 -21.06 -11.32 4.75
C GLY A 152 -21.93 -10.66 5.81
N SER A 153 -21.99 -9.32 5.74
CA SER A 153 -22.60 -8.36 6.67
C SER A 153 -21.94 -8.29 8.04
N ILE A 154 -21.67 -7.06 8.50
CA ILE A 154 -21.11 -6.72 9.80
C ILE A 154 -22.12 -7.17 10.87
N PRO A 155 -21.91 -8.26 11.64
CA PRO A 155 -22.57 -8.31 12.92
C PRO A 155 -21.99 -7.16 13.73
N VAL A 156 -22.87 -6.38 14.35
CA VAL A 156 -22.52 -5.50 15.46
C VAL A 156 -21.79 -6.39 16.48
N CYS A 157 -20.46 -6.36 16.46
CA CYS A 157 -19.68 -6.50 17.68
C CYS A 157 -20.03 -5.26 18.54
#